data_AF-V4AMW0-F1
#
_entry.id   AF-V4AMW0-F1
#
_cell.length_a   1.000
_cell.length_b   1.000
_cell.length_c   1.000
_cell.angle_alpha   90.00
_cell.angle_beta   90.00
_cell.angle_gamma   90.00
#
_symmetry.space_group_name_H-M   'P 1'
#
loop_
_entity.id
_entity.type
_entity.pdbx_description
1 polymer ?
#
loop_
_entity_poly.entity_id
_entity_poly.type
_entity_poly.pdbx_seq_one_letter_code
_entity_poly.pdbx_strand_id
1 'polypeptide(L)'
;IKMRGHNIFWGEPYIPSWQHSMSANQLRSEITDHIHGMTSHFKGKFKHWDVNNENLHLHYYEDKLNDEYITFYMFRETHKSDPSSKNFLNEYNVVADGKSTLALVDQAYWFHAAGVPLHGLGVQSHFSAYVDVSIVKRRLDEVAAAGLDIWVTELDISEPDEHKKAKKYEDLMRLFFSHPAVKGVLFWGFWDGRHWRPQAALANGNNVTPNAAGRKVRELLKHTWRTNETHNIKHGQNVQIRGFKGYYKLLVHHNGKVIHTQNFYLGASSQNLKINLSGSGKKTESKMLLFHYALVLYCPYRRNVHL
;
A
#
# COMPACT_ATOMS: atom_id res chain seq x y z
N ILE A 1 11.79 -0.75 9.41
CA ILE A 1 10.52 -0.99 8.66
C ILE A 1 9.98 0.38 8.27
N LYS A 2 9.42 0.57 7.07
CA LYS A 2 8.77 1.83 6.70
C LYS A 2 7.40 1.90 7.40
N MET A 3 7.03 3.05 7.93
CA MET A 3 5.79 3.24 8.69
C MET A 3 4.91 4.32 8.06
N ARG A 4 3.59 4.22 8.29
CA ARG A 4 2.62 5.28 8.02
C ARG A 4 2.12 5.80 9.36
N GLY A 5 2.05 7.12 9.50
CA GLY A 5 1.37 7.75 10.63
C GLY A 5 -0.12 7.77 10.36
N HIS A 6 -0.88 7.08 11.19
CA HIS A 6 -2.33 7.03 11.15
C HIS A 6 -2.85 7.37 12.56
N ASN A 7 -3.49 8.51 12.77
CA ASN A 7 -3.65 9.67 11.87
C ASN A 7 -3.23 10.95 12.60
N ILE A 8 -3.30 12.11 11.94
CA ILE A 8 -3.15 13.41 12.64
C ILE A 8 -4.53 13.87 13.14
N PHE A 9 -5.53 13.87 12.26
CA PHE A 9 -6.90 14.27 12.55
C PHE A 9 -7.90 13.18 12.19
N TRP A 10 -9.00 13.14 12.94
CA TRP A 10 -10.17 12.30 12.71
C TRP A 10 -11.42 13.06 13.18
N GLY A 11 -12.58 12.42 13.23
CA GLY A 11 -13.81 13.02 13.73
C GLY A 11 -14.44 12.21 14.86
N GLU A 12 -15.66 12.55 15.22
CA GLU A 12 -16.40 11.89 16.30
C GLU A 12 -16.63 10.39 16.00
N PRO A 13 -16.52 9.49 16.98
CA PRO A 13 -16.32 9.71 18.42
C PRO A 13 -14.85 9.76 18.87
N TYR A 14 -13.90 9.96 17.96
CA TYR A 14 -12.46 9.80 18.20
C TYR A 14 -11.75 11.08 18.65
N ILE A 15 -12.52 12.14 18.91
CA ILE A 15 -12.00 13.41 19.39
C ILE A 15 -11.74 13.34 20.90
N PRO A 16 -10.57 13.79 21.39
CA PRO A 16 -10.34 13.89 22.83
C PRO A 16 -11.35 14.84 23.48
N SER A 17 -11.96 14.42 24.60
CA SER A 17 -13.05 15.16 25.25
C SER A 17 -12.72 16.60 25.63
N TRP A 18 -11.45 16.91 25.91
CA TRP A 18 -11.00 18.27 26.23
C TRP A 18 -11.08 19.24 25.04
N GLN A 19 -11.12 18.76 23.79
CA GLN A 19 -11.31 19.62 22.62
C GLN A 19 -12.76 20.14 22.51
N HIS A 20 -13.74 19.45 23.09
CA HIS A 20 -15.16 19.83 22.93
C HIS A 20 -15.49 21.17 23.58
N SER A 21 -14.80 21.51 24.68
CA SER A 21 -14.96 22.77 25.39
C SER A 21 -14.16 23.93 24.78
N MET A 22 -13.32 23.68 23.77
CA MET A 22 -12.56 24.73 23.11
C MET A 22 -13.46 25.64 22.28
N SER A 23 -13.21 26.94 22.37
CA SER A 23 -13.70 27.92 21.39
C SER A 23 -13.04 27.70 20.03
N ALA A 24 -13.64 28.25 18.96
CA ALA A 24 -13.08 28.15 17.61
C ALA A 24 -11.63 28.68 17.52
N ASN A 25 -11.33 29.78 18.22
CA ASN A 25 -9.98 30.35 18.23
C ASN A 25 -8.97 29.45 18.96
N GLN A 26 -9.36 28.87 20.10
CA GLN A 26 -8.52 27.90 20.82
C GLN A 26 -8.26 26.66 19.96
N LEU A 27 -9.30 26.13 19.31
CA LEU A 27 -9.17 24.96 18.46
C LEU A 27 -8.30 25.21 17.23
N ARG A 28 -8.35 26.42 16.62
CA ARG A 28 -7.44 26.79 15.53
C ARG A 28 -5.98 26.82 15.96
N SER A 29 -5.69 27.35 17.16
CA SER A 29 -4.34 27.30 17.73
C SER A 29 -3.93 25.85 17.98
N GLU A 30 -4.79 25.06 18.61
CA GLU A 30 -4.53 23.66 18.94
C GLU A 30 -4.25 22.80 17.70
N ILE A 31 -4.96 23.02 16.60
CA ILE A 31 -4.69 22.32 15.32
C ILE A 31 -3.24 22.56 14.88
N THR A 32 -2.75 23.78 14.99
CA THR A 32 -1.38 24.14 14.61
C THR A 32 -0.37 23.48 15.52
N ASP A 33 -0.59 23.59 16.84
CA ASP A 33 0.29 23.05 17.87
C ASP A 33 0.35 21.51 17.78
N HIS A 34 -0.78 20.84 17.55
CA HIS A 34 -0.87 19.40 17.34
C HIS A 34 -0.11 18.95 16.09
N ILE A 35 -0.25 19.66 14.96
CA ILE A 35 0.52 19.36 13.74
C ILE A 35 2.02 19.45 14.02
N HIS A 36 2.47 20.53 14.68
CA HIS A 36 3.87 20.73 14.99
C HIS A 36 4.39 19.66 15.96
N GLY A 37 3.62 19.30 16.99
CA GLY A 37 3.94 18.23 17.93
C GLY A 37 4.11 16.89 17.23
N MET A 38 3.13 16.48 16.43
CA MET A 38 3.13 15.20 15.71
C MET A 38 4.27 15.12 14.70
N THR A 39 4.40 16.13 13.83
CA THR A 39 5.43 16.15 12.78
C THR A 39 6.85 16.28 13.35
N SER A 40 7.04 17.00 14.45
CA SER A 40 8.36 17.10 15.11
C SER A 40 8.74 15.81 15.82
N HIS A 41 7.81 15.19 16.56
CA HIS A 41 8.08 13.96 17.32
C HIS A 41 8.40 12.75 16.41
N PHE A 42 7.74 12.68 15.26
CA PHE A 42 7.88 11.58 14.30
C PHE A 42 8.68 11.93 13.05
N LYS A 43 9.39 13.07 13.03
CA LYS A 43 10.15 13.56 11.88
C LYS A 43 11.04 12.49 11.26
N GLY A 44 10.85 12.23 9.96
CA GLY A 44 11.62 11.26 9.18
C GLY A 44 11.30 9.78 9.48
N LYS A 45 10.40 9.48 10.43
CA LYS A 45 10.00 8.09 10.75
C LYS A 45 8.90 7.58 9.82
N PHE A 46 7.99 8.45 9.40
CA PHE A 46 6.87 8.09 8.55
C PHE A 46 7.11 8.44 7.09
N LYS A 47 6.66 7.55 6.21
CA LYS A 47 6.67 7.81 4.76
C LYS A 47 5.38 8.48 4.30
N HIS A 48 4.28 8.17 4.97
CA HIS A 48 2.98 8.74 4.72
C HIS A 48 2.36 9.21 6.02
N TRP A 49 1.58 10.27 5.95
CA TRP A 49 0.64 10.69 6.98
C TRP A 49 -0.78 10.58 6.43
N ASP A 50 -1.65 9.84 7.11
CA ASP A 50 -3.09 10.04 6.99
C ASP A 50 -3.39 11.32 7.78
N VAL A 51 -3.49 12.45 7.06
CA VAL A 51 -3.57 13.78 7.71
C VAL A 51 -4.95 13.99 8.30
N ASN A 52 -5.99 13.78 7.50
CA ASN A 52 -7.37 13.78 7.98
C ASN A 52 -8.03 12.47 7.57
N ASN A 53 -8.57 11.76 8.56
CA ASN A 53 -9.21 10.46 8.40
C ASN A 53 -10.72 10.64 8.41
N GLU A 54 -11.41 10.03 7.44
CA GLU A 54 -12.87 9.92 7.39
C GLU A 54 -13.63 11.24 7.33
N ASN A 55 -12.99 12.32 6.87
CA ASN A 55 -13.60 13.64 6.81
C ASN A 55 -14.58 13.81 5.63
N LEU A 56 -14.86 12.77 4.84
CA LEU A 56 -16.08 12.71 4.01
C LEU A 56 -17.33 12.38 4.83
N HIS A 57 -17.17 11.82 6.03
CA HIS A 57 -18.25 11.33 6.86
C HIS A 57 -18.30 12.02 8.23
N LEU A 58 -17.14 12.46 8.75
CA LEU A 58 -16.95 12.97 10.10
C LEU A 58 -16.28 14.36 10.09
N HIS A 59 -17.06 15.41 9.86
CA HIS A 59 -16.61 16.79 9.61
C HIS A 59 -16.37 17.63 10.88
N TYR A 60 -15.83 17.05 11.95
CA TYR A 60 -15.78 17.71 13.27
C TYR A 60 -15.09 19.08 13.23
N TYR A 61 -13.93 19.18 12.59
CA TYR A 61 -13.15 20.41 12.59
C TYR A 61 -13.78 21.48 11.68
N GLU A 62 -14.26 21.09 10.51
CA GLU A 62 -14.99 21.97 9.59
C GLU A 62 -16.23 22.58 10.27
N ASP A 63 -17.04 21.74 10.92
CA ASP A 63 -18.28 22.15 11.58
C ASP A 63 -18.01 23.02 12.83
N LYS A 64 -17.09 22.59 13.70
CA LYS A 64 -16.78 23.30 14.96
C LYS A 64 -16.16 24.67 14.72
N LEU A 65 -15.44 24.84 13.61
CA LEU A 65 -14.80 26.11 13.24
C LEU A 65 -15.63 26.95 12.27
N ASN A 66 -16.72 26.39 11.74
CA ASN A 66 -17.51 26.95 10.64
C ASN A 66 -16.60 27.36 9.46
N ASP A 67 -15.74 26.44 9.03
CA ASP A 67 -14.69 26.69 8.03
C ASP A 67 -14.40 25.44 7.20
N GLU A 68 -14.98 25.39 6.00
CA GLU A 68 -14.79 24.29 5.03
C GLU A 68 -13.33 24.17 4.54
N TYR A 69 -12.50 25.21 4.70
CA TYR A 69 -11.11 25.23 4.23
C TYR A 69 -10.09 24.86 5.32
N ILE A 70 -10.52 24.55 6.55
CA ILE A 70 -9.58 24.18 7.63
C ILE A 70 -8.73 22.97 7.25
N THR A 71 -9.32 21.98 6.56
CA THR A 71 -8.56 20.80 6.14
C THR A 71 -7.48 21.15 5.12
N PHE A 72 -7.66 22.18 4.29
CA PHE A 72 -6.58 22.66 3.41
C PHE A 72 -5.42 23.24 4.22
N TYR A 73 -5.73 23.99 5.29
CA TYR A 73 -4.72 24.48 6.22
C TYR A 73 -3.96 23.33 6.90
N MET A 74 -4.66 22.31 7.40
CA MET A 74 -4.06 21.13 8.03
C MET A 74 -3.04 20.44 7.11
N PHE A 75 -3.38 20.25 5.84
CA PHE A 75 -2.48 19.63 4.86
C PHE A 75 -1.29 20.51 4.50
N ARG A 76 -1.51 21.82 4.30
CA ARG A 76 -0.43 22.79 4.02
C ARG A 76 0.58 22.83 5.17
N GLU A 77 0.11 22.97 6.41
CA GLU A 77 0.98 23.07 7.57
C GLU A 77 1.68 21.73 7.88
N THR A 78 0.98 20.60 7.70
CA THR A 78 1.62 19.27 7.84
C THR A 78 2.76 19.11 6.82
N HIS A 79 2.54 19.45 5.55
CA HIS A 79 3.58 19.34 4.53
C HIS A 79 4.76 20.29 4.78
N LYS A 80 4.47 21.50 5.24
CA LYS A 80 5.51 22.48 5.61
C LYS A 80 6.38 21.98 6.76
N SER A 81 5.78 21.33 7.76
CA SER A 81 6.50 20.83 8.94
C SER A 81 7.24 19.52 8.71
N ASP A 82 6.72 18.63 7.85
CA ASP A 82 7.39 17.40 7.41
C ASP A 82 7.29 17.19 5.88
N PRO A 83 8.11 17.91 5.08
CA PRO A 83 8.08 17.81 3.62
C PRO A 83 8.61 16.48 3.09
N SER A 84 9.17 15.63 3.96
CA SER A 84 9.72 14.32 3.59
C SER A 84 8.66 13.20 3.54
N SER A 85 7.50 13.44 4.18
CA SER A 85 6.36 12.54 4.18
C SER A 85 5.34 12.94 3.10
N LYS A 86 4.59 11.97 2.59
CA LYS A 86 3.46 12.21 1.70
C LYS A 86 2.16 12.30 2.50
N ASN A 87 1.36 13.33 2.24
CA ASN A 87 0.05 13.52 2.87
C ASN A 87 -1.06 12.76 2.13
N PHE A 88 -1.93 12.09 2.89
CA PHE A 88 -3.06 11.31 2.41
C PHE A 88 -4.36 11.78 3.06
N LEU A 89 -5.43 11.76 2.28
CA LEU A 89 -6.80 11.55 2.77
C LEU A 89 -7.01 10.04 2.93
N ASN A 90 -7.71 9.59 3.97
CA ASN A 90 -7.97 8.16 4.18
C ASN A 90 -9.45 7.92 4.52
N GLU A 91 -10.14 7.14 3.68
CA GLU A 91 -11.59 7.04 3.71
C GLU A 91 -12.10 5.59 3.64
N TYR A 92 -13.15 5.31 4.41
CA TYR A 92 -13.93 4.09 4.29
C TYR A 92 -15.01 4.21 3.20
N ASN A 93 -15.63 3.09 2.86
CA ASN A 93 -16.70 2.98 1.86
C ASN A 93 -16.37 3.42 0.42
N VAL A 94 -15.20 3.99 0.14
CA VAL A 94 -14.83 4.48 -1.20
C VAL A 94 -15.04 3.45 -2.31
N VAL A 95 -14.77 2.16 -2.04
CA VAL A 95 -14.99 1.06 -3.00
C VAL A 95 -16.24 0.23 -2.72
N ALA A 96 -17.04 0.61 -1.72
CA ALA A 96 -18.29 -0.03 -1.30
C ALA A 96 -19.55 0.77 -1.68
N ASP A 97 -19.45 2.10 -1.70
CA ASP A 97 -20.51 3.04 -2.08
C ASP A 97 -20.02 4.00 -3.17
N GLY A 98 -20.85 4.20 -4.20
CA GLY A 98 -20.52 5.08 -5.32
C GLY A 98 -20.51 6.56 -4.94
N LYS A 99 -21.29 6.97 -3.93
CA LYS A 99 -21.26 8.36 -3.46
C LYS A 99 -19.93 8.69 -2.78
N SER A 100 -19.44 7.82 -1.89
CA SER A 100 -18.09 7.97 -1.31
C SER A 100 -16.99 7.92 -2.38
N THR A 101 -17.15 7.12 -3.44
CA THR A 101 -16.20 7.11 -4.57
C THR A 101 -16.09 8.49 -5.21
N LEU A 102 -17.22 9.09 -5.61
CA LEU A 102 -17.26 10.37 -6.30
C LEU A 102 -16.85 11.51 -5.37
N ALA A 103 -17.31 11.50 -4.11
CA ALA A 103 -16.97 12.52 -3.13
C ALA A 103 -15.46 12.59 -2.86
N LEU A 104 -14.76 11.45 -2.77
CA LEU A 104 -13.31 11.45 -2.62
C LEU A 104 -12.59 12.03 -3.86
N VAL A 105 -13.09 11.74 -5.06
CA VAL A 105 -12.56 12.28 -6.31
C VAL A 105 -12.76 13.79 -6.37
N ASP A 106 -13.95 14.27 -6.05
CA ASP A 106 -14.28 15.70 -6.03
C ASP A 106 -13.43 16.45 -5.01
N GLN A 107 -13.26 15.88 -3.80
CA GLN A 107 -12.37 16.43 -2.78
C GLN A 107 -10.91 16.49 -3.28
N ALA A 108 -10.42 15.45 -3.95
CA ALA A 108 -9.08 15.48 -4.53
C ALA A 108 -8.91 16.59 -5.58
N TYR A 109 -9.91 16.81 -6.44
CA TYR A 109 -9.89 17.92 -7.40
C TYR A 109 -9.91 19.30 -6.72
N TRP A 110 -10.67 19.45 -5.63
CA TRP A 110 -10.67 20.68 -4.84
C TRP A 110 -9.29 20.99 -4.24
N PHE A 111 -8.63 19.98 -3.67
CA PHE A 111 -7.26 20.12 -3.17
C PHE A 111 -6.29 20.52 -4.28
N HIS A 112 -6.39 19.88 -5.44
CA HIS A 112 -5.56 20.20 -6.60
C HIS A 112 -5.76 21.64 -7.09
N ALA A 113 -7.02 22.06 -7.26
CA ALA A 113 -7.38 23.41 -7.69
C ALA A 113 -6.89 24.49 -6.70
N ALA A 114 -6.90 24.18 -5.40
CA ALA A 114 -6.41 25.07 -4.35
C ALA A 114 -4.88 25.01 -4.12
N GLY A 115 -4.14 24.20 -4.88
CA GLY A 115 -2.69 24.04 -4.72
C GLY A 115 -2.29 23.47 -3.35
N VAL A 116 -3.14 22.63 -2.74
CA VAL A 116 -2.88 22.01 -1.43
C VAL A 116 -2.05 20.73 -1.62
N PRO A 117 -0.96 20.52 -0.84
CA PRO A 117 -0.15 19.31 -0.95
C PRO A 117 -0.88 18.02 -0.54
N LEU A 118 -1.54 17.39 -1.50
CA LEU A 118 -2.15 16.06 -1.40
C LEU A 118 -1.40 15.09 -2.33
N HIS A 119 -0.89 13.99 -1.77
CA HIS A 119 0.06 13.13 -2.47
C HIS A 119 -0.49 11.73 -2.76
N GLY A 120 -1.61 11.36 -2.16
CA GLY A 120 -2.26 10.08 -2.36
C GLY A 120 -3.61 9.98 -1.69
N LEU A 121 -4.35 8.95 -2.08
CA LEU A 121 -5.68 8.64 -1.57
C LEU A 121 -5.66 7.27 -0.90
N GLY A 122 -6.04 7.25 0.37
CA GLY A 122 -6.20 6.06 1.19
C GLY A 122 -7.62 5.51 1.03
N VAL A 123 -7.70 4.24 0.62
CA VAL A 123 -8.94 3.48 0.48
C VAL A 123 -8.87 2.37 1.52
N GLN A 124 -9.55 2.56 2.66
CA GLN A 124 -9.45 1.65 3.82
C GLN A 124 -9.69 0.19 3.41
N SER A 125 -10.70 -0.05 2.58
CA SER A 125 -11.01 -1.38 2.03
C SER A 125 -11.40 -2.40 3.11
N HIS A 126 -12.17 -1.96 4.10
CA HIS A 126 -12.90 -2.84 5.00
C HIS A 126 -14.07 -3.50 4.28
N PHE A 127 -14.03 -4.82 4.11
CA PHE A 127 -15.09 -5.56 3.42
C PHE A 127 -15.89 -6.47 4.36
N SER A 128 -17.14 -6.68 3.97
CA SER A 128 -18.06 -7.64 4.58
C SER A 128 -18.41 -8.78 3.61
N ALA A 129 -19.41 -9.60 3.93
CA ALA A 129 -19.72 -10.86 3.24
C ALA A 129 -20.07 -10.74 1.73
N TYR A 130 -20.37 -9.57 1.17
CA TYR A 130 -20.54 -9.41 -0.28
C TYR A 130 -19.47 -8.48 -0.86
N VAL A 131 -18.70 -8.98 -1.82
CA VAL A 131 -17.67 -8.22 -2.55
C VAL A 131 -17.78 -8.59 -4.03
N ASP A 132 -18.22 -7.65 -4.85
CA ASP A 132 -18.11 -7.74 -6.30
C ASP A 132 -16.81 -7.07 -6.75
N VAL A 133 -15.85 -7.87 -7.17
CA VAL A 133 -14.51 -7.43 -7.59
C VAL A 133 -14.57 -6.54 -8.85
N SER A 134 -15.59 -6.71 -9.70
CA SER A 134 -15.79 -5.86 -10.87
C SER A 134 -16.23 -4.44 -10.48
N ILE A 135 -17.06 -4.33 -9.43
CA ILE A 135 -17.47 -3.04 -8.86
C ILE A 135 -16.27 -2.38 -8.16
N VAL A 136 -15.50 -3.13 -7.38
CA VAL A 136 -14.29 -2.61 -6.73
C VAL A 136 -13.30 -2.10 -7.79
N LYS A 137 -13.08 -2.84 -8.88
CA LYS A 137 -12.22 -2.38 -9.98
C LYS A 137 -12.72 -1.07 -10.58
N ARG A 138 -14.01 -0.99 -10.93
CA ARG A 138 -14.61 0.21 -11.52
C ARG A 138 -14.40 1.44 -10.64
N ARG A 139 -14.66 1.30 -9.33
CA ARG A 139 -14.49 2.39 -8.37
C ARG A 139 -13.03 2.78 -8.19
N LEU A 140 -12.09 1.83 -8.24
CA LEU A 140 -10.66 2.15 -8.27
C LEU A 140 -10.26 2.89 -9.55
N ASP A 141 -10.84 2.56 -10.71
CA ASP A 141 -10.61 3.30 -11.96
C ASP A 141 -11.15 4.75 -11.83
N GLU A 142 -12.31 4.94 -11.20
CA GLU A 142 -12.90 6.27 -10.92
C GLU A 142 -12.02 7.08 -9.97
N VAL A 143 -11.57 6.50 -8.84
CA VAL A 143 -10.64 7.16 -7.91
C VAL A 143 -9.32 7.50 -8.60
N ALA A 144 -8.83 6.65 -9.51
CA ALA A 144 -7.60 6.89 -10.26
C ALA A 144 -7.69 8.10 -11.20
N ALA A 145 -8.89 8.56 -11.57
CA ALA A 145 -9.07 9.76 -12.40
C ALA A 145 -8.57 11.03 -11.69
N ALA A 146 -8.50 11.04 -10.36
CA ALA A 146 -7.92 12.13 -9.58
C ALA A 146 -6.40 12.31 -9.81
N GLY A 147 -5.74 11.37 -10.50
CA GLY A 147 -4.31 11.49 -10.84
C GLY A 147 -3.34 11.26 -9.67
N LEU A 148 -3.85 10.77 -8.54
CA LEU A 148 -3.07 10.51 -7.32
C LEU A 148 -2.78 9.01 -7.12
N ASP A 149 -1.73 8.71 -6.36
CA ASP A 149 -1.41 7.34 -5.93
C ASP A 149 -2.52 6.83 -4.99
N ILE A 150 -3.06 5.63 -5.24
CA ILE A 150 -4.01 4.96 -4.34
C ILE A 150 -3.24 4.04 -3.40
N TRP A 151 -3.58 4.06 -2.12
CA TRP A 151 -3.15 3.06 -1.15
C TRP A 151 -4.36 2.33 -0.58
N VAL A 152 -4.34 1.00 -0.63
CA VAL A 152 -5.25 0.20 0.17
C VAL A 152 -4.67 0.16 1.58
N THR A 153 -5.32 0.87 2.51
CA THR A 153 -4.70 1.23 3.79
C THR A 153 -5.02 0.27 4.92
N GLU A 154 -6.18 -0.41 4.88
CA GLU A 154 -6.73 -1.13 6.04
C GLU A 154 -7.47 -2.41 5.60
N LEU A 155 -6.92 -3.15 4.63
CA LEU A 155 -7.59 -4.32 4.07
C LEU A 155 -7.90 -5.37 5.14
N ASP A 156 -9.18 -5.62 5.34
CA ASP A 156 -9.70 -6.79 6.04
C ASP A 156 -11.04 -7.23 5.43
N ILE A 157 -11.40 -8.50 5.65
CA ILE A 157 -12.62 -9.09 5.08
C ILE A 157 -13.31 -9.91 6.16
N SER A 158 -14.44 -9.41 6.67
CA SER A 158 -15.30 -10.15 7.58
C SER A 158 -16.18 -11.12 6.79
N GLU A 159 -15.85 -12.41 6.85
CA GLU A 159 -16.56 -13.48 6.18
C GLU A 159 -16.42 -14.75 7.04
N PRO A 160 -17.53 -15.29 7.59
CA PRO A 160 -17.48 -16.47 8.46
C PRO A 160 -17.08 -17.76 7.72
N ASP A 161 -17.36 -17.86 6.41
CA ASP A 161 -16.91 -18.98 5.61
C ASP A 161 -15.45 -18.78 5.17
N GLU A 162 -14.54 -19.53 5.81
CA GLU A 162 -13.10 -19.45 5.58
C GLU A 162 -12.69 -19.69 4.11
N HIS A 163 -13.41 -20.52 3.36
CA HIS A 163 -13.12 -20.76 1.94
C HIS A 163 -13.56 -19.58 1.07
N LYS A 164 -14.74 -19.01 1.33
CA LYS A 164 -15.18 -17.78 0.65
C LYS A 164 -14.26 -16.61 0.98
N LYS A 165 -13.84 -16.49 2.23
CA LYS A 165 -12.89 -15.47 2.67
C LYS A 165 -11.55 -15.60 1.93
N ALA A 166 -11.01 -16.81 1.85
CA ALA A 166 -9.78 -17.07 1.10
C ALA A 166 -9.91 -16.70 -0.38
N LYS A 167 -11.02 -17.06 -1.02
CA LYS A 167 -11.29 -16.71 -2.42
C LYS A 167 -11.39 -15.19 -2.63
N LYS A 168 -12.07 -14.46 -1.72
CA LYS A 168 -12.14 -12.99 -1.78
C LYS A 168 -10.79 -12.33 -1.61
N TYR A 169 -9.98 -12.78 -0.65
CA TYR A 169 -8.61 -12.31 -0.52
C TYR A 169 -7.82 -12.57 -1.79
N GLU A 170 -7.98 -13.74 -2.43
CA GLU A 170 -7.32 -14.01 -3.70
C GLU A 170 -7.70 -13.01 -4.78
N ASP A 171 -9.00 -12.77 -4.98
CA ASP A 171 -9.48 -11.92 -6.06
C ASP A 171 -9.14 -10.44 -5.84
N LEU A 172 -9.37 -9.93 -4.62
CA LEU A 172 -9.04 -8.55 -4.26
C LEU A 172 -7.54 -8.28 -4.28
N MET A 173 -6.73 -9.18 -3.72
CA MET A 173 -5.28 -9.02 -3.74
C MET A 173 -4.75 -9.04 -5.16
N ARG A 174 -5.28 -9.90 -6.05
CA ARG A 174 -4.91 -9.90 -7.48
C ARG A 174 -5.35 -8.61 -8.17
N LEU A 175 -6.56 -8.11 -7.90
CA LEU A 175 -7.04 -6.83 -8.40
C LEU A 175 -6.10 -5.70 -7.98
N PHE A 176 -5.89 -5.51 -6.67
CA PHE A 176 -5.04 -4.45 -6.13
C PHE A 176 -3.61 -4.55 -6.66
N PHE A 177 -3.05 -5.76 -6.76
CA PHE A 177 -1.72 -6.00 -7.32
C PHE A 177 -1.64 -5.60 -8.79
N SER A 178 -2.69 -5.89 -9.57
CA SER A 178 -2.74 -5.56 -10.99
C SER A 178 -3.08 -4.10 -11.26
N HIS A 179 -3.72 -3.41 -10.31
CA HIS A 179 -4.35 -2.14 -10.57
C HIS A 179 -3.31 -1.01 -10.73
N PRO A 180 -3.48 -0.19 -11.77
CA PRO A 180 -2.59 0.90 -12.10
C PRO A 180 -2.20 1.86 -10.96
N ALA A 181 -3.22 2.49 -10.40
CA ALA A 181 -3.06 3.56 -9.44
C ALA A 181 -2.71 3.04 -8.05
N VAL A 182 -2.93 1.75 -7.76
CA VAL A 182 -2.67 1.19 -6.43
C VAL A 182 -1.17 1.04 -6.26
N LYS A 183 -0.59 1.73 -5.27
CA LYS A 183 0.84 1.70 -4.96
C LYS A 183 1.18 0.96 -3.68
N GLY A 184 0.19 0.56 -2.87
CA GLY A 184 0.42 -0.25 -1.69
C GLY A 184 -0.85 -0.89 -1.15
N VAL A 185 -0.67 -1.99 -0.42
CA VAL A 185 -1.73 -2.70 0.31
C VAL A 185 -1.21 -2.98 1.70
N LEU A 186 -2.01 -2.61 2.71
CA LEU A 186 -1.76 -2.90 4.11
C LEU A 186 -2.99 -3.58 4.69
N PHE A 187 -2.75 -4.56 5.55
CA PHE A 187 -3.80 -5.32 6.23
C PHE A 187 -4.10 -4.69 7.59
N TRP A 188 -5.37 -4.65 8.00
CA TRP A 188 -5.78 -4.05 9.27
C TRP A 188 -5.75 -5.03 10.45
N GLY A 189 -4.56 -5.57 10.68
CA GLY A 189 -4.36 -6.67 11.62
C GLY A 189 -4.44 -8.03 10.92
N PHE A 190 -3.90 -9.05 11.58
CA PHE A 190 -3.85 -10.40 11.01
C PHE A 190 -4.24 -11.49 12.02
N TRP A 191 -4.27 -11.19 13.32
CA TRP A 191 -4.46 -12.17 14.38
C TRP A 191 -5.78 -11.93 15.12
N ASP A 192 -6.61 -12.97 15.20
CA ASP A 192 -7.95 -12.93 15.80
C ASP A 192 -7.95 -12.44 17.25
N GLY A 193 -6.94 -12.78 18.05
CA GLY A 193 -6.83 -12.38 19.45
C GLY A 193 -6.67 -10.88 19.70
N ARG A 194 -6.35 -10.08 18.66
CA ARG A 194 -6.20 -8.61 18.75
C ARG A 194 -6.87 -7.85 17.61
N HIS A 195 -7.57 -8.52 16.72
CA HIS A 195 -8.24 -7.89 15.60
C HIS A 195 -9.50 -7.16 16.10
N TRP A 196 -9.74 -5.93 15.64
CA TRP A 196 -10.98 -5.18 15.95
C TRP A 196 -12.24 -5.89 15.43
N ARG A 197 -12.07 -6.70 14.38
CA ARG A 197 -13.07 -7.63 13.82
C ARG A 197 -12.50 -9.05 13.83
N PRO A 198 -12.60 -9.85 14.90
CA PRO A 198 -11.94 -11.16 14.99
C PRO A 198 -12.22 -12.09 13.80
N GLN A 199 -13.44 -12.06 13.25
CA GLN A 199 -13.83 -12.82 12.06
C GLN A 199 -13.10 -12.41 10.77
N ALA A 200 -12.41 -11.26 10.74
CA ALA A 200 -11.67 -10.79 9.58
C ALA A 200 -10.18 -11.17 9.58
N ALA A 201 -9.67 -11.70 10.70
CA ALA A 201 -8.27 -12.06 10.89
C ALA A 201 -7.77 -13.11 9.88
N LEU A 202 -6.45 -13.16 9.66
CA LEU A 202 -5.80 -14.11 8.76
C LEU A 202 -5.16 -15.30 9.50
N ALA A 203 -5.09 -15.23 10.83
CA ALA A 203 -4.51 -16.23 11.70
C ALA A 203 -5.33 -16.34 12.98
N ASN A 204 -5.47 -17.57 13.46
CA ASN A 204 -6.37 -17.90 14.56
C ASN A 204 -5.62 -18.50 15.75
N GLY A 205 -6.13 -18.26 16.95
CA GLY A 205 -5.69 -18.85 18.22
C GLY A 205 -4.33 -18.38 18.71
N ASN A 206 -3.94 -18.84 19.90
CA ASN A 206 -2.72 -18.40 20.60
C ASN A 206 -1.42 -18.74 19.84
N ASN A 207 -1.45 -19.76 18.98
CA ASN A 207 -0.31 -20.16 18.16
C ASN A 207 -0.20 -19.36 16.86
N VAL A 208 -1.11 -18.39 16.62
CA VAL A 208 -1.11 -17.52 15.44
C VAL A 208 -1.07 -18.35 14.14
N THR A 209 -1.92 -19.38 14.10
CA THR A 209 -1.93 -20.34 12.99
C THR A 209 -2.68 -19.72 11.80
N PRO A 210 -2.06 -19.58 10.61
CA PRO A 210 -2.75 -19.03 9.45
C PRO A 210 -4.00 -19.83 9.09
N ASN A 211 -5.12 -19.14 8.98
CA ASN A 211 -6.38 -19.71 8.55
C ASN A 211 -6.41 -19.88 7.01
N ALA A 212 -7.55 -20.22 6.39
CA ALA A 212 -7.58 -20.47 4.95
C ALA A 212 -7.18 -19.22 4.16
N ALA A 213 -7.67 -18.04 4.58
CA ALA A 213 -7.32 -16.76 3.98
C ALA A 213 -5.85 -16.40 4.21
N GLY A 214 -5.32 -16.58 5.42
CA GLY A 214 -3.91 -16.32 5.71
C GLY A 214 -2.96 -17.21 4.89
N ARG A 215 -3.31 -18.49 4.70
CA ARG A 215 -2.56 -19.40 3.81
C ARG A 215 -2.61 -18.92 2.36
N LYS A 216 -3.76 -18.48 1.87
CA LYS A 216 -3.91 -17.95 0.51
C LYS A 216 -3.10 -16.66 0.29
N VAL A 217 -3.14 -15.72 1.24
CA VAL A 217 -2.31 -14.50 1.18
C VAL A 217 -0.82 -14.87 1.18
N ARG A 218 -0.40 -15.81 2.03
CA ARG A 218 0.99 -16.31 2.03
C ARG A 218 1.37 -16.97 0.71
N GLU A 219 0.48 -17.77 0.12
CA GLU A 219 0.67 -18.39 -1.19
C GLU A 219 0.97 -17.33 -2.25
N LEU A 220 0.12 -16.31 -2.36
CA LEU A 220 0.27 -15.22 -3.32
C LEU A 220 1.62 -14.50 -3.16
N LEU A 221 1.97 -14.13 -1.92
CA LEU A 221 3.16 -13.31 -1.63
C LEU A 221 4.49 -14.10 -1.65
N LYS A 222 4.46 -15.37 -1.30
CA LYS A 222 5.66 -16.21 -1.15
C LYS A 222 5.89 -17.15 -2.32
N HIS A 223 4.88 -17.41 -3.14
CA HIS A 223 4.96 -18.38 -4.24
C HIS A 223 4.45 -17.80 -5.55
N THR A 224 3.22 -17.28 -5.61
CA THR A 224 2.62 -16.83 -6.89
C THR A 224 3.30 -15.60 -7.47
N TRP A 225 3.63 -14.60 -6.65
CA TRP A 225 4.24 -13.33 -7.09
C TRP A 225 5.74 -13.28 -6.80
N ARG A 226 6.40 -14.39 -7.11
CA ARG A 226 7.86 -14.51 -7.08
C ARG A 226 8.34 -15.16 -8.36
N THR A 227 9.54 -14.78 -8.76
CA THR A 227 10.28 -15.45 -9.82
C THR A 227 11.53 -16.04 -9.20
N ASN A 228 11.60 -17.37 -9.19
CA ASN A 228 12.77 -18.13 -8.79
C ASN A 228 13.07 -19.14 -9.90
N GLU A 229 14.03 -18.81 -10.76
CA GLU A 229 14.35 -19.59 -11.96
C GLU A 229 15.79 -20.06 -11.92
N THR A 230 16.05 -21.22 -12.52
CA THR A 230 17.41 -21.75 -12.71
C THR A 230 17.61 -22.17 -14.15
N HIS A 231 18.67 -21.66 -14.79
CA HIS A 231 18.98 -21.95 -16.18
C HIS A 231 20.41 -22.41 -16.35
N ASN A 232 20.62 -23.45 -17.15
CA ASN A 232 21.94 -23.74 -17.70
C ASN A 232 22.24 -22.72 -18.80
N ILE A 233 23.39 -22.07 -18.72
CA ILE A 233 23.81 -21.02 -19.66
C ILE A 233 25.11 -21.41 -20.38
N LYS A 234 25.18 -21.03 -21.65
CA LYS A 234 26.36 -21.16 -22.52
C LYS A 234 26.90 -19.77 -22.89
N HIS A 235 28.15 -19.72 -23.35
CA HIS A 235 28.75 -18.47 -23.82
C HIS A 235 27.92 -17.85 -24.95
N GLY A 236 27.61 -16.55 -24.83
CA GLY A 236 26.80 -15.80 -25.80
C GLY A 236 25.30 -16.09 -25.78
N GLN A 237 24.80 -16.92 -24.85
CA GLN A 237 23.37 -17.22 -24.75
C GLN A 237 22.59 -16.06 -24.11
N ASN A 238 21.46 -15.71 -24.72
CA ASN A 238 20.45 -14.86 -24.09
C ASN A 238 19.45 -15.74 -23.33
N VAL A 239 19.08 -15.33 -22.12
CA VAL A 239 18.07 -16.00 -21.31
C VAL A 239 16.96 -15.02 -21.02
N GLN A 240 15.75 -15.34 -21.48
CA GLN A 240 14.58 -14.52 -21.20
C GLN A 240 13.89 -14.98 -19.92
N ILE A 241 13.68 -14.06 -18.99
CA ILE A 241 13.03 -14.34 -17.70
C ILE A 241 11.88 -13.38 -17.49
N ARG A 242 10.75 -13.94 -17.06
CA ARG A 242 9.59 -13.16 -16.63
C ARG A 242 9.66 -12.92 -15.11
N GLY A 243 9.79 -11.66 -14.73
CA GLY A 243 9.82 -11.23 -13.33
C GLY A 243 8.55 -10.52 -12.87
N PHE A 244 8.27 -10.57 -11.56
CA PHE A 244 7.41 -9.58 -10.88
C PHE A 244 8.23 -8.36 -10.45
N LYS A 245 7.65 -7.15 -10.38
CA LYS A 245 8.38 -5.97 -9.87
C LYS A 245 8.94 -6.25 -8.48
N GLY A 246 10.18 -5.87 -8.25
CA GLY A 246 10.83 -6.10 -6.95
C GLY A 246 12.34 -6.22 -7.06
N TYR A 247 12.96 -6.51 -5.92
CA TYR A 247 14.40 -6.67 -5.84
C TYR A 247 14.79 -8.12 -6.05
N TYR A 248 15.76 -8.30 -6.94
CA TYR A 248 16.28 -9.60 -7.35
C TYR A 248 17.76 -9.71 -7.10
N LYS A 249 18.17 -10.91 -6.69
CA LYS A 249 19.56 -11.33 -6.60
C LYS A 249 19.79 -12.38 -7.67
N LEU A 250 20.65 -12.05 -8.62
CA LEU A 250 21.14 -12.97 -9.62
C LEU A 250 22.45 -13.58 -9.13
N LEU A 251 22.55 -14.90 -9.20
CA LEU A 251 23.76 -15.67 -8.93
C LEU A 251 24.16 -16.44 -10.18
N VAL A 252 25.45 -16.44 -10.51
CA VAL A 252 26.00 -17.38 -11.50
C VAL A 252 26.90 -18.36 -10.81
N HIS A 253 26.66 -19.65 -11.03
CA HIS A 253 27.46 -20.75 -10.53
C HIS A 253 28.25 -21.40 -11.66
N HIS A 254 29.50 -21.75 -11.37
CA HIS A 254 30.35 -22.58 -12.22
C HIS A 254 30.94 -23.70 -11.36
N ASN A 255 30.76 -24.95 -11.80
CA ASN A 255 31.18 -26.15 -11.04
C ASN A 255 30.75 -26.13 -9.57
N GLY A 256 29.49 -25.72 -9.31
CA GLY A 256 28.90 -25.65 -7.98
C GLY A 256 29.26 -24.40 -7.15
N LYS A 257 30.25 -23.59 -7.56
CA LYS A 257 30.67 -22.37 -6.85
C LYS A 257 30.04 -21.12 -7.45
N VAL A 258 29.58 -20.19 -6.62
CA VAL A 258 29.13 -18.86 -7.06
C VAL A 258 30.35 -18.08 -7.57
N ILE A 259 30.31 -17.66 -8.83
CA ILE A 259 31.35 -16.86 -9.47
C ILE A 259 30.90 -15.41 -9.74
N HIS A 260 29.60 -15.13 -9.67
CA HIS A 260 29.06 -13.79 -9.85
C HIS A 260 27.80 -13.59 -9.02
N THR A 261 27.61 -12.36 -8.55
CA THR A 261 26.39 -11.93 -7.85
C THR A 261 26.04 -10.52 -8.28
N GLN A 262 24.79 -10.31 -8.65
CA GLN A 262 24.26 -8.99 -9.00
C GLN A 262 22.91 -8.78 -8.35
N ASN A 263 22.76 -7.64 -7.65
CA ASN A 263 21.46 -7.19 -7.16
C ASN A 263 20.89 -6.18 -8.15
N PHE A 264 19.60 -6.30 -8.46
CA PHE A 264 18.90 -5.32 -9.30
C PHE A 264 17.45 -5.17 -8.87
N TYR A 265 16.82 -4.08 -9.33
CA TYR A 265 15.41 -3.84 -9.13
C TYR A 265 14.69 -3.92 -10.47
N LEU A 266 13.76 -4.86 -10.61
CA LEU A 266 12.89 -4.92 -11.77
C LEU A 266 11.73 -3.95 -11.58
N GLY A 267 11.65 -2.94 -12.46
CA GLY A 267 10.60 -1.94 -12.50
C GLY A 267 9.35 -2.39 -13.26
N ALA A 268 8.57 -1.44 -13.79
CA ALA A 268 7.40 -1.72 -14.63
C ALA A 268 7.74 -1.96 -16.11
N SER A 269 8.98 -1.67 -16.51
CA SER A 269 9.47 -1.78 -17.89
C SER A 269 10.48 -2.92 -18.02
N SER A 270 10.68 -3.41 -19.25
CA SER A 270 11.78 -4.32 -19.57
C SER A 270 13.12 -3.74 -19.21
N GLN A 271 13.97 -4.62 -18.69
CA GLN A 271 15.32 -4.30 -18.31
C GLN A 271 16.20 -5.35 -18.96
N ASN A 272 17.22 -4.93 -19.70
CA ASN A 272 18.23 -5.84 -20.20
C ASN A 272 19.38 -5.87 -19.20
N LEU A 273 19.74 -7.05 -18.71
CA LEU A 273 20.91 -7.24 -17.85
C LEU A 273 22.03 -7.89 -18.64
N LYS A 274 23.13 -7.17 -18.86
CA LYS A 274 24.35 -7.73 -19.45
C LYS A 274 25.28 -8.23 -18.35
N ILE A 275 25.57 -9.52 -18.36
CA ILE A 275 26.45 -10.17 -17.38
C ILE A 275 27.74 -10.58 -18.10
N ASN A 276 28.83 -9.87 -17.80
CA ASN A 276 30.14 -10.18 -18.34
C ASN A 276 30.89 -11.07 -17.34
N LEU A 277 31.16 -12.31 -17.73
CA LEU A 277 31.93 -13.28 -16.94
C LEU A 277 33.28 -13.48 -17.60
N SER A 278 34.38 -13.27 -16.85
CA SER A 278 35.74 -13.55 -17.31
C SER A 278 36.21 -14.93 -16.84
N GLY A 279 36.76 -15.76 -17.73
CA GLY A 279 37.30 -17.09 -17.38
C GLY A 279 37.90 -17.85 -18.57
N SER A 280 38.73 -18.88 -18.30
CA SER A 280 39.60 -19.58 -19.27
C SER A 280 38.90 -20.58 -20.21
N GLY A 281 37.60 -20.44 -20.46
CA GLY A 281 36.99 -20.92 -21.70
C GLY A 281 36.88 -22.44 -21.95
N LYS A 282 36.93 -23.33 -20.94
CA LYS A 282 36.45 -24.71 -21.17
C LYS A 282 34.93 -24.72 -21.10
N LYS A 283 34.26 -25.06 -22.23
CA LYS A 283 32.80 -25.28 -22.35
C LYS A 283 32.31 -26.17 -21.21
N THR A 284 31.84 -25.56 -20.14
CA THR A 284 31.25 -26.25 -18.99
C THR A 284 29.99 -25.49 -18.63
N GLU A 285 28.92 -26.25 -18.40
CA GLU A 285 27.60 -25.69 -18.12
C GLU A 285 27.66 -24.81 -16.86
N SER A 286 27.26 -23.55 -17.00
CA SER A 286 27.10 -22.65 -15.86
C SER A 286 25.62 -22.58 -15.49
N LYS A 287 25.30 -22.38 -14.21
CA LYS A 287 23.92 -22.28 -13.73
C LYS A 287 23.64 -20.86 -13.27
N MET A 288 22.62 -20.22 -13.83
CA MET A 288 22.13 -18.93 -13.36
C MET A 288 20.93 -19.15 -12.44
N LEU A 289 20.95 -18.57 -11.24
CA LEU A 289 19.83 -18.58 -10.31
C LEU A 289 19.35 -17.15 -10.07
N LEU A 290 18.04 -16.95 -10.11
CA LEU A 290 17.41 -15.67 -9.84
C LEU A 290 16.53 -15.78 -8.59
N PHE A 291 16.71 -14.89 -7.61
CA PHE A 291 15.94 -14.90 -6.36
C PHE A 291 15.29 -13.56 -6.08
N HIS A 292 13.97 -13.55 -5.88
CA HIS A 292 13.25 -12.37 -5.38
C HIS A 292 13.38 -12.29 -3.84
N TYR A 293 14.01 -11.23 -3.30
CA TYR A 293 14.34 -11.16 -1.86
C TYR A 293 13.70 -10.03 -1.05
N ALA A 294 13.11 -9.00 -1.65
CA ALA A 294 12.44 -7.93 -0.90
C ALA A 294 10.92 -8.03 -0.99
N LEU A 295 10.26 -8.16 0.16
CA LEU A 295 8.81 -7.97 0.28
C LEU A 295 8.57 -6.59 0.90
N VAL A 296 8.48 -5.56 0.06
CA VAL A 296 7.81 -4.32 0.44
C VAL A 296 6.60 -4.26 -0.48
N LEU A 297 5.39 -4.30 0.10
CA LEU A 297 4.12 -4.23 -0.64
C LEU A 297 3.97 -2.84 -1.26
N TYR A 298 4.73 -2.62 -2.34
CA TYR A 298 4.42 -1.63 -3.35
C TYR A 298 3.62 -2.36 -4.41
N CYS A 299 2.31 -2.14 -4.49
CA CYS A 299 1.48 -2.66 -5.57
C CYS A 299 1.96 -2.09 -6.91
N PRO A 300 2.20 -2.95 -7.91
CA PRO A 300 2.54 -2.45 -9.22
C PRO A 300 1.96 -3.32 -10.34
N TYR A 301 1.09 -2.71 -11.13
CA TYR A 301 0.90 -2.99 -12.56
C TYR A 301 1.58 -4.25 -13.11
N ARG A 302 0.76 -5.22 -13.50
CA ARG A 302 1.18 -6.26 -14.46
C ARG A 302 1.35 -5.62 -15.83
N ARG A 303 2.57 -5.64 -16.37
CA ARG A 303 2.77 -6.00 -17.78
C ARG A 303 3.83 -7.09 -17.83
N ASN A 304 3.69 -8.00 -18.78
CA ASN A 304 4.70 -9.02 -19.02
C ASN A 304 6.00 -8.29 -19.35
N VAL A 305 7.03 -8.49 -18.53
CA VAL A 305 8.31 -7.84 -18.73
C VAL A 305 9.31 -8.91 -19.16
N HIS A 306 9.84 -8.75 -20.38
CA HIS A 306 10.94 -9.55 -20.91
C HIS A 306 12.26 -8.97 -20.38
N LEU A 307 13.04 -9.80 -19.69
CA LEU A 307 14.49 -9.62 -19.51
C LEU A 307 15.25 -10.30 -20.64
#